data_AF-A0A942F7T7-F1
#
_entry.id   AF-A0A942F7T7-F1
#
_cell.length_a   1.000
_cell.length_b   1.000
_cell.length_c   1.000
_cell.angle_alpha   90.00
_cell.angle_beta   90.00
_cell.angle_gamma   90.00
#
_symmetry.space_group_name_H-M   'P 1'
#
loop_
_entity.id
_entity.type
_entity.pdbx_description
1 polymer ?
#
loop_
_entity_poly.entity_id
_entity_poly.type
_entity_poly.pdbx_seq_one_letter_code
_entity_poly.pdbx_strand_id
1 'polypeptide(L)'
;MSDVKTWNNISGEQIDAIVESLKRGVRDSHRASVKYACKQILGIESKIHPRVVERVAAILVGTGEYLKEPGTQNTNDLDIVVNPAYKPPSWTDMHPILWEVIKGGITAIFSIIVSVILSIKILSPKVPQESNKHNTESVEVTPQKIVIRDTVYLSDSMLKKRH
;
A
#
# COMPACT_ATOMS: atom_id res chain seq x y z
N MET A 1 -43.22 12.30 -29.38
CA MET A 1 -42.04 12.32 -30.27
C MET A 1 -40.96 13.22 -29.65
N SER A 2 -40.72 13.09 -28.34
CA SER A 2 -40.18 14.18 -27.52
C SER A 2 -39.03 13.82 -26.59
N ASP A 3 -38.52 12.58 -26.60
CA ASP A 3 -37.63 12.16 -25.50
C ASP A 3 -36.14 12.09 -25.86
N VAL A 4 -35.74 11.92 -27.12
CA VAL A 4 -34.31 11.67 -27.45
C VAL A 4 -33.44 12.93 -27.38
N LYS A 5 -34.00 14.11 -27.71
CA LYS A 5 -33.26 15.39 -27.64
C LYS A 5 -32.95 15.80 -26.20
N THR A 6 -33.82 15.46 -25.26
CA THR A 6 -33.68 15.82 -23.84
C THR A 6 -32.53 15.05 -23.19
N TRP A 7 -32.33 13.78 -23.55
CA TRP A 7 -31.25 12.94 -23.01
C TRP A 7 -29.86 13.25 -23.60
N ASN A 8 -29.79 13.83 -24.81
CA ASN A 8 -28.53 14.29 -25.39
C ASN A 8 -28.06 15.64 -24.80
N ASN A 9 -28.91 16.34 -24.04
CA ASN A 9 -28.64 17.65 -23.46
C ASN A 9 -28.36 17.62 -21.94
N ILE A 10 -27.96 16.46 -21.39
CA ILE A 10 -27.48 16.41 -20.00
C ILE A 10 -26.17 17.20 -19.92
N SER A 11 -26.12 18.18 -19.02
CA SER A 11 -24.92 19.00 -18.82
C SER A 11 -23.79 18.19 -18.16
N GLY A 12 -22.56 18.66 -18.30
CA GLY A 12 -21.42 18.08 -17.58
C GLY A 12 -21.65 18.05 -16.07
N GLU A 13 -22.16 19.16 -15.50
CA GLU A 13 -22.47 19.26 -14.07
C GLU A 13 -23.51 18.22 -13.61
N GLN A 14 -24.52 17.93 -14.42
CA GLN A 14 -25.50 16.89 -14.10
C GLN A 14 -24.87 15.50 -14.13
N ILE A 15 -23.98 15.23 -15.09
CA ILE A 15 -23.23 13.97 -15.13
C ILE A 15 -22.36 13.84 -13.88
N ASP A 16 -21.64 14.88 -13.50
CA ASP A 16 -20.78 14.89 -12.31
C ASP A 16 -21.59 14.66 -11.03
N ALA A 17 -22.76 15.31 -10.91
CA ALA A 17 -23.67 15.11 -9.79
C ALA A 17 -24.20 13.66 -9.70
N ILE A 18 -24.53 13.04 -10.84
CA ILE A 18 -24.94 11.63 -10.89
C ILE A 18 -23.77 10.73 -10.46
N VAL A 19 -22.57 10.98 -10.97
CA VAL A 19 -21.36 10.22 -10.64
C VAL A 19 -21.06 10.30 -9.14
N GLU A 20 -21.11 11.48 -8.54
CA GLU A 20 -20.89 11.65 -7.10
C GLU A 20 -21.98 10.99 -6.26
N SER A 21 -23.24 11.05 -6.70
CA SER A 21 -24.34 10.31 -6.06
C SER A 21 -24.10 8.79 -6.09
N LEU A 22 -23.63 8.27 -7.23
CA LEU A 22 -23.29 6.85 -7.37
C LEU A 22 -22.13 6.44 -6.47
N LYS A 23 -21.04 7.22 -6.44
CA LYS A 23 -19.91 6.94 -5.53
C LYS A 23 -20.35 6.90 -4.07
N ARG A 24 -21.23 7.82 -3.66
CA ARG A 24 -21.80 7.83 -2.30
C ARG A 24 -22.64 6.59 -2.04
N GLY A 25 -23.57 6.26 -2.95
CA GLY A 25 -24.38 5.05 -2.82
C GLY A 25 -23.55 3.77 -2.74
N VAL A 26 -22.51 3.64 -3.57
CA VAL A 26 -21.60 2.49 -3.52
C VAL A 26 -20.81 2.45 -2.22
N ARG A 27 -20.42 3.60 -1.65
CA ARG A 27 -19.74 3.64 -0.35
C ARG A 27 -20.64 3.15 0.78
N ASP A 28 -21.92 3.52 0.74
CA ASP A 28 -22.87 3.25 1.83
C ASP A 28 -23.46 1.83 1.76
N SER A 29 -23.72 1.32 0.54
CA SER A 29 -24.39 0.02 0.34
C SER A 29 -23.62 -0.98 -0.52
N HIS A 30 -22.35 -0.72 -0.86
CA HIS A 30 -21.50 -1.51 -1.76
C HIS A 30 -22.01 -1.64 -3.21
N ARG A 31 -23.19 -1.07 -3.49
CA ARG A 31 -23.89 -1.10 -4.78
C ARG A 31 -24.77 0.12 -4.93
N ALA A 32 -24.85 0.68 -6.13
CA ALA A 32 -25.77 1.76 -6.47
C ALA A 32 -26.33 1.60 -7.89
N SER A 33 -27.64 1.81 -8.07
CA SER A 33 -28.31 1.77 -9.38
C SER A 33 -28.09 3.09 -10.13
N VAL A 34 -27.60 2.99 -11.36
CA VAL A 34 -27.39 4.13 -12.26
C VAL A 34 -28.71 4.80 -12.60
N LYS A 35 -29.74 4.03 -12.92
CA LYS A 35 -31.07 4.59 -13.23
C LYS A 35 -31.66 5.32 -12.03
N TYR A 36 -31.49 4.80 -10.80
CA TYR A 36 -31.96 5.47 -9.61
C TYR A 36 -31.26 6.81 -9.38
N ALA A 37 -29.93 6.86 -9.49
CA ALA A 37 -29.16 8.09 -9.36
C ALA A 37 -29.55 9.13 -10.44
N CYS A 38 -29.68 8.68 -11.69
CA CYS A 38 -30.17 9.52 -12.78
C CYS A 38 -31.57 10.09 -12.50
N LYS A 39 -32.50 9.30 -11.93
CA LYS A 39 -33.85 9.78 -11.58
C LYS A 39 -33.80 10.86 -10.50
N GLN A 40 -32.99 10.66 -9.46
CA GLN A 40 -32.88 11.62 -8.37
C GLN A 40 -32.35 12.98 -8.85
N ILE A 41 -31.29 12.99 -9.67
CA ILE A 41 -30.64 14.23 -10.09
C ILE A 41 -31.40 14.93 -11.21
N LEU A 42 -31.92 14.17 -12.18
CA LEU A 42 -32.61 14.76 -13.33
C LEU A 42 -34.08 15.07 -13.03
N GLY A 43 -34.64 14.53 -11.94
CA GLY A 43 -36.05 14.72 -11.58
C GLY A 43 -37.03 14.09 -12.57
N ILE A 44 -36.55 13.17 -13.42
CA ILE A 44 -37.34 12.57 -14.49
C ILE A 44 -37.94 11.25 -13.98
N GLU A 45 -39.26 11.23 -13.77
CA GLU A 45 -39.98 10.00 -13.42
C GLU A 45 -40.09 9.01 -14.60
N SER A 46 -39.95 9.52 -15.83
CA SER A 46 -40.07 8.74 -17.06
C SER A 46 -38.85 7.83 -17.33
N LYS A 47 -38.96 6.99 -18.37
CA LYS A 47 -37.92 6.01 -18.73
C LYS A 47 -36.63 6.73 -19.13
N ILE A 48 -35.59 6.63 -18.29
CA ILE A 48 -34.23 7.01 -18.65
C ILE A 48 -33.77 6.16 -19.83
N HIS A 49 -33.20 6.84 -20.83
CA HIS A 49 -32.71 6.19 -22.03
C HIS A 49 -31.49 5.31 -21.72
N PRO A 50 -31.45 4.03 -22.19
CA PRO A 50 -30.35 3.11 -21.88
C PRO A 50 -28.95 3.65 -22.19
N ARG A 51 -28.79 4.37 -23.30
CA ARG A 51 -27.51 5.02 -23.65
C ARG A 51 -26.97 5.99 -22.58
N VAL A 52 -27.83 6.67 -21.82
CA VAL A 52 -27.40 7.56 -20.73
C VAL A 52 -26.86 6.73 -19.57
N VAL A 53 -27.58 5.66 -19.23
CA VAL A 53 -27.17 4.70 -18.20
C VAL A 53 -25.80 4.11 -18.55
N GLU A 54 -25.60 3.67 -19.79
CA GLU A 54 -24.32 3.14 -20.26
C GLU A 54 -23.20 4.18 -20.23
N ARG A 55 -23.48 5.42 -20.65
CA ARG A 55 -22.48 6.50 -20.66
C ARG A 55 -22.01 6.84 -19.23
N VAL A 56 -22.94 6.99 -18.30
CA VAL A 56 -22.61 7.26 -16.88
C VAL A 56 -21.84 6.09 -16.28
N ALA A 57 -22.27 4.85 -16.52
CA ALA A 57 -21.58 3.67 -16.05
C ALA A 57 -20.15 3.59 -16.61
N ALA A 58 -19.95 3.91 -17.90
CA ALA A 58 -18.64 3.88 -18.53
C ALA A 58 -17.64 4.86 -17.91
N ILE A 59 -18.10 6.04 -17.45
CA ILE A 59 -17.24 7.03 -16.78
C ILE A 59 -16.67 6.45 -15.47
N LEU A 60 -17.53 5.81 -14.67
CA LEU A 60 -17.13 5.20 -13.40
C LEU A 60 -16.25 3.97 -13.58
N VAL A 61 -16.58 3.10 -14.54
CA VAL A 61 -15.79 1.88 -14.80
C VAL A 61 -14.44 2.20 -15.42
N GLY A 62 -14.33 3.33 -16.15
CA GLY A 62 -13.09 3.76 -16.78
C GLY A 62 -11.91 3.97 -15.81
N THR A 63 -12.18 4.22 -14.52
CA THR A 63 -11.12 4.36 -13.51
C THR A 63 -10.60 3.02 -12.99
N GLY A 64 -11.31 1.92 -13.26
CA GLY A 64 -11.00 0.58 -12.74
C GLY A 64 -11.40 0.34 -11.29
N GLU A 65 -11.82 1.38 -10.56
CA GLU A 65 -12.29 1.30 -9.16
C GLU A 65 -13.67 0.63 -9.04
N TYR A 66 -14.47 0.74 -10.08
CA TYR A 66 -15.85 0.28 -10.10
C TYR A 66 -16.09 -0.74 -11.22
N LEU A 67 -17.04 -1.65 -11.00
CA LEU A 67 -17.57 -2.56 -12.02
C LEU A 67 -19.02 -2.21 -12.32
N LYS A 68 -19.44 -2.47 -13.56
CA LYS A 68 -20.85 -2.46 -13.95
C LYS A 68 -21.39 -3.88 -13.87
N GLU A 69 -22.54 -4.05 -13.24
CA GLU A 69 -23.26 -5.31 -13.15
C GLU A 69 -24.69 -5.13 -13.65
N PRO A 70 -25.34 -6.21 -14.14
CA PRO A 70 -26.76 -6.17 -14.45
C PRO A 70 -27.58 -5.74 -13.23
N GLY A 71 -28.52 -4.82 -13.43
CA GLY A 71 -29.36 -4.29 -12.36
C GLY A 71 -30.15 -5.40 -11.66
N THR A 72 -30.08 -5.43 -10.33
CA THR A 72 -30.70 -6.50 -9.53
C THR A 72 -32.23 -6.54 -9.64
N GLN A 73 -32.86 -5.38 -9.87
CA GLN A 73 -34.31 -5.24 -9.92
C GLN A 73 -34.86 -5.06 -11.35
N ASN A 74 -34.01 -4.78 -12.33
CA ASN A 74 -34.43 -4.48 -13.70
C ASN A 74 -33.32 -4.84 -14.69
N THR A 75 -33.62 -5.72 -15.64
CA THR A 75 -32.68 -6.19 -16.67
C THR A 75 -32.18 -5.08 -17.61
N ASN A 76 -32.89 -3.95 -17.68
CA ASN A 76 -32.49 -2.79 -18.47
C ASN A 76 -31.78 -1.70 -17.64
N ASP A 77 -31.35 -2.02 -16.42
CA ASP A 77 -30.57 -1.14 -15.55
C ASP A 77 -29.16 -1.69 -15.32
N LEU A 78 -28.26 -0.81 -14.88
CA LEU A 78 -26.91 -1.16 -14.47
C LEU A 78 -26.71 -0.75 -13.02
N ASP A 79 -26.18 -1.68 -12.24
CA ASP A 79 -25.69 -1.43 -10.90
C ASP A 79 -24.19 -1.18 -10.98
N ILE A 80 -23.71 -0.17 -10.27
CA ILE A 80 -22.28 0.07 -10.05
C ILE A 80 -21.92 -0.56 -8.71
N VAL A 81 -20.83 -1.33 -8.71
CA VAL A 81 -20.27 -1.96 -7.50
C VAL A 81 -18.79 -1.68 -7.39
N VAL A 82 -18.24 -1.81 -6.18
CA VAL A 82 -16.79 -1.70 -5.96
C VAL A 82 -16.09 -2.87 -6.65
N ASN A 83 -15.02 -2.59 -7.40
CA ASN A 83 -14.17 -3.63 -7.93
C ASN A 83 -13.29 -4.21 -6.81
N PRO A 84 -13.46 -5.47 -6.38
CA PRO A 84 -12.63 -6.04 -5.32
C PRO A 84 -11.17 -6.24 -5.74
N ALA A 85 -10.89 -6.26 -7.05
CA ALA A 85 -9.54 -6.37 -7.58
C ALA A 85 -8.84 -5.00 -7.74
N TYR A 86 -9.55 -3.89 -7.51
CA TYR A 86 -8.96 -2.56 -7.63
C TYR A 86 -7.93 -2.36 -6.52
N LYS A 87 -6.72 -1.98 -6.94
CA LYS A 87 -5.67 -1.53 -6.05
C LYS A 87 -5.49 -0.05 -6.32
N PRO A 88 -5.79 0.83 -5.34
CA PRO A 88 -5.50 2.24 -5.52
C PRO A 88 -4.01 2.41 -5.81
N PRO A 89 -3.65 3.32 -6.73
CA PRO A 89 -2.26 3.57 -7.06
C PRO A 89 -1.50 3.90 -5.77
N SER A 90 -0.34 3.28 -5.59
CA SER A 90 0.48 3.58 -4.41
C SER A 90 0.98 5.01 -4.50
N TRP A 91 1.26 5.65 -3.36
CA TRP A 91 1.81 7.01 -3.35
C TRP A 91 3.06 7.14 -4.23
N THR A 92 3.87 6.08 -4.29
CA THR A 92 5.07 5.99 -5.13
C THR A 92 4.76 5.93 -6.63
N ASP A 93 3.62 5.36 -7.02
CA ASP A 93 3.16 5.35 -8.41
C ASP A 93 2.61 6.73 -8.82
N MET A 94 2.00 7.47 -7.88
CA MET A 94 1.46 8.81 -8.13
C MET A 94 2.56 9.88 -8.20
N HIS A 95 3.67 9.68 -7.48
CA HIS A 95 4.76 10.65 -7.40
C HIS A 95 6.12 10.02 -7.73
N PRO A 96 6.32 9.52 -8.97
CA PRO A 96 7.52 8.76 -9.33
C PRO A 96 8.80 9.61 -9.18
N ILE A 97 8.74 10.89 -9.58
CA ILE A 97 9.89 11.81 -9.52
C ILE A 97 10.26 12.10 -8.06
N LEU A 98 9.28 12.38 -7.21
CA LEU A 98 9.51 12.70 -5.80
C LEU A 98 10.06 11.48 -5.05
N TRP A 99 9.57 10.29 -5.39
CA TRP A 99 10.05 9.03 -4.84
C TRP A 99 11.53 8.77 -5.18
N GLU A 100 11.94 9.01 -6.43
CA GLU A 100 13.35 8.91 -6.84
C GLU A 100 14.24 9.89 -6.07
N VAL A 101 13.78 11.13 -5.83
CA VAL A 101 14.51 12.12 -5.02
C VAL A 101 14.68 11.63 -3.58
N ILE A 102 13.62 11.09 -2.96
CA ILE A 102 13.68 10.54 -1.59
C ILE A 102 14.67 9.38 -1.52
N LYS A 103 14.65 8.45 -2.48
CA LYS A 103 15.63 7.35 -2.55
C LYS A 103 17.06 7.87 -2.66
N GLY A 104 17.29 8.85 -3.52
CA GLY A 104 18.59 9.49 -3.68
C GLY A 104 19.09 10.11 -2.38
N GLY A 105 18.20 10.82 -1.67
CA GLY A 105 18.50 11.41 -0.37
C GLY A 105 18.88 10.37 0.69
N ILE A 106 18.09 9.30 0.82
CA ILE A 106 18.37 8.20 1.76
C ILE A 106 19.74 7.55 1.45
N THR A 107 20.01 7.31 0.16
CA THR A 107 21.27 6.69 -0.28
C THR A 107 22.47 7.57 0.05
N ALA A 108 22.37 8.88 -0.17
CA ALA A 108 23.43 9.83 0.16
C ALA A 108 23.71 9.87 1.67
N ILE A 109 22.66 9.91 2.50
CA ILE A 109 22.79 9.88 3.96
C ILE A 109 23.47 8.59 4.42
N PHE A 110 23.07 7.44 3.87
CA PHE A 110 23.67 6.15 4.23
C PHE A 110 25.16 6.11 3.86
N SER A 111 25.52 6.63 2.68
CA SER A 111 26.92 6.74 2.25
C SER A 111 27.75 7.62 3.18
N ILE A 112 27.19 8.74 3.67
CA ILE A 112 27.86 9.63 4.63
C ILE A 112 28.07 8.89 5.96
N ILE A 113 27.04 8.22 6.49
CA ILE A 113 27.13 7.47 7.75
C ILE A 113 28.21 6.38 7.66
N VAL A 114 28.21 5.58 6.59
CA VAL A 114 29.23 4.55 6.37
C VAL A 114 30.63 5.16 6.29
N SER A 115 30.78 6.28 5.59
CA SER A 115 32.07 6.98 5.47
C SER A 115 32.58 7.50 6.82
N VAL A 116 31.69 8.03 7.67
CA VAL A 116 32.02 8.47 9.03
C VAL A 116 32.42 7.28 9.91
N ILE A 117 31.66 6.18 9.88
CA ILE A 117 31.99 4.97 10.67
C ILE A 117 33.35 4.38 10.25
N LEU A 118 33.64 4.31 8.95
CA LEU A 118 34.95 3.88 8.45
C LEU A 118 36.07 4.83 8.89
N SER A 119 35.83 6.14 8.83
CA SER A 119 36.82 7.14 9.25
C SER A 119 37.13 7.03 10.75
N ILE A 120 36.13 6.78 11.61
CA ILE A 120 36.33 6.55 13.05
C ILE A 120 37.14 5.27 13.31
N LYS A 121 36.92 4.19 12.54
CA LYS A 121 37.72 2.96 12.66
C LYS A 121 39.18 3.14 12.24
N ILE A 122 39.45 4.03 11.28
CA ILE A 122 40.81 4.34 10.80
C ILE A 122 41.54 5.30 11.75
N LEU A 123 40.81 6.21 12.41
CA LEU A 123 41.37 7.15 13.40
C LEU A 123 41.49 6.60 14.82
N SER A 124 40.99 5.39 15.13
CA SER A 124 41.38 4.72 16.36
C SER A 124 42.85 4.29 16.23
N PRO A 125 43.79 4.92 16.97
CA PRO A 125 45.17 4.49 16.92
C PRO A 125 45.23 3.04 17.39
N LYS A 126 45.80 2.15 16.56
CA LYS A 126 46.41 0.94 17.10
C LYS A 126 47.44 1.42 18.11
N VAL A 127 47.13 1.26 19.39
CA VAL A 127 48.11 1.42 20.46
C VAL A 127 49.35 0.61 20.04
N PRO A 128 50.54 1.23 19.91
CA PRO A 128 51.74 0.46 19.72
C PRO A 128 51.92 -0.39 20.97
N GLN A 129 51.84 -1.72 20.83
CA GLN A 129 52.37 -2.60 21.86
C GLN A 129 53.88 -2.31 21.91
N GLU A 130 54.31 -1.59 22.93
CA GLU A 130 55.72 -1.53 23.28
C GLU A 130 56.23 -2.96 23.44
N SER A 131 57.10 -3.35 22.52
CA SER A 131 58.05 -4.43 22.76
C SER A 131 59.00 -3.94 23.84
N ASN A 132 58.88 -4.45 25.06
CA ASN A 132 60.03 -4.48 25.96
C ASN A 132 60.33 -5.94 26.33
N LYS A 133 61.44 -6.41 25.76
CA LYS A 133 62.09 -7.67 26.13
C LYS A 133 62.86 -7.47 27.43
N HIS A 134 62.87 -8.54 28.22
CA HIS A 134 63.72 -8.85 29.37
C HIS A 134 63.38 -8.18 30.71
N ASN A 135 62.63 -8.92 31.53
CA ASN A 135 63.34 -9.64 32.60
C ASN A 135 62.74 -11.03 32.82
N THR A 136 63.64 -11.94 33.12
CA THR A 136 63.50 -13.39 33.14
C THR A 136 62.77 -13.84 34.40
N GLU A 137 61.63 -14.50 34.26
CA GLU A 137 61.29 -15.64 35.12
C GLU A 137 60.39 -16.62 34.35
N SER A 138 60.98 -17.76 34.04
CA SER A 138 60.37 -18.86 33.31
C SER A 138 59.45 -19.67 34.24
N VAL A 139 58.15 -19.65 33.99
CA VAL A 139 57.23 -20.69 34.47
C VAL A 139 56.22 -21.03 33.36
N GLU A 140 56.50 -22.19 32.76
CA GLU A 140 55.62 -23.21 32.19
C GLU A 140 54.26 -22.84 31.54
N VAL A 141 54.16 -23.21 30.26
CA VAL A 141 52.99 -23.07 29.39
C VAL A 141 51.95 -24.15 29.69
N THR A 142 50.67 -23.77 29.77
CA THR A 142 49.57 -24.69 29.41
C THR A 142 48.51 -23.93 28.62
N PRO A 143 48.17 -24.33 27.37
CA PRO A 143 47.18 -23.62 26.58
C PRO A 143 45.76 -23.96 27.05
N GLN A 144 45.03 -22.98 27.59
CA GLN A 144 43.60 -23.15 27.81
C GLN A 144 42.84 -23.12 26.48
N LYS A 145 42.31 -24.29 26.13
CA LYS A 145 41.32 -24.54 25.09
C LYS A 145 40.11 -23.61 25.26
N ILE A 146 39.98 -22.59 24.42
CA ILE A 146 38.75 -21.80 24.31
C ILE A 146 37.71 -22.68 23.62
N VAL A 147 36.76 -23.20 24.41
CA VAL A 147 35.58 -23.90 23.91
C VAL A 147 34.52 -22.85 23.55
N ILE A 148 34.21 -22.76 22.26
CA ILE A 148 33.02 -22.05 21.77
C ILE A 148 31.80 -22.85 22.25
N ARG A 149 30.95 -22.25 23.08
CA ARG A 149 29.62 -22.79 23.39
C ARG A 149 28.57 -21.81 22.90
N ASP A 150 28.08 -22.10 21.70
CA ASP A 150 26.76 -21.65 21.30
C ASP A 150 25.68 -22.41 22.08
N THR A 151 24.60 -21.68 22.32
CA THR A 151 23.19 -22.12 22.36
C THR A 151 22.55 -22.68 23.65
N VAL A 152 21.49 -21.94 24.02
CA VAL A 152 20.12 -22.39 24.36
C VAL A 152 19.75 -22.50 25.84
N TYR A 153 18.88 -21.57 26.25
CA TYR A 153 17.95 -21.69 27.37
C TYR A 153 16.98 -22.84 27.11
N LEU A 154 17.00 -23.85 27.96
CA LEU A 154 15.88 -24.75 28.24
C LEU A 154 16.05 -25.22 29.70
N SER A 155 15.31 -24.62 30.62
CA SER A 155 15.20 -25.09 32.00
C SER A 155 13.86 -25.79 32.18
N ASP A 156 13.80 -27.07 31.81
CA ASP A 156 12.80 -28.02 32.28
C ASP A 156 13.34 -28.69 33.55
N SER A 157 12.86 -28.26 34.72
CA SER A 157 13.15 -28.91 35.99
C SER A 157 12.21 -30.09 36.22
N MET A 158 12.74 -31.28 35.91
CA MET A 158 12.23 -32.58 36.33
C MET A 158 12.17 -32.71 37.87
N LEU A 159 10.98 -32.98 38.42
CA LEU A 159 10.80 -33.51 39.77
C LEU A 159 10.68 -35.05 39.72
N LYS A 160 11.86 -35.67 39.67
CA LYS A 160 12.32 -36.89 40.35
C LYS A 160 11.29 -37.92 40.85
N LYS A 161 11.28 -39.08 40.19
CA LYS A 161 10.98 -40.42 40.76
C LYS A 161 11.94 -40.77 41.91
N ARG A 162 11.43 -41.34 43.00
CA ARG A 162 12.11 -42.34 43.82
C ARG A 162 11.14 -43.47 44.17
N HIS A 163 11.69 -44.67 44.07
CA HIS A 163 11.24 -46.01 44.49
C HIS A 163 9.92 -46.14 45.27
#